data_AF-A0A396J4X5-F1
#
_entry.id   AF-A0A396J4X5-F1
#
_cell.length_a   1.000
_cell.length_b   1.000
_cell.length_c   1.000
_cell.angle_alpha   90.00
_cell.angle_beta   90.00
_cell.angle_gamma   90.00
#
_symmetry.space_group_name_H-M   'P 1'
#
loop_
_entity.id
_entity.type
_entity.pdbx_description
1 polymer ?
#
loop_
_entity_poly.entity_id
_entity_poly.type
_entity_poly.pdbx_seq_one_letter_code
_entity_poly.pdbx_strand_id
1 'polypeptide(L)'
;MIGGSPVTSIALENNTKIIMAHRLTLISDSLYEEAKESCEGWYIDVNPSNTKCVKALQEIDELLTDINVANVLDPNCERLSPKPNDTRSRRVLKGKETNFQWQFQKQHHQKWWCKSYVYLLSYIWANDEKVQEALHVREVLKSKRDIYNKDISDAIDYQKNLTQTNLKVLLYNGDHDLVVSHISTETWIGTLHLTVEDPWRPWFVDGQVAG
;
A
#
# COMPACT_ATOMS: atom_id res chain seq x y z
N MET A 1 -13.28 -17.50 4.22
CA MET A 1 -12.96 -16.15 3.74
C MET A 1 -11.49 -16.10 3.39
N ILE A 2 -11.11 -15.40 2.31
CA ILE A 2 -9.73 -15.20 1.91
C ILE A 2 -9.51 -13.69 1.78
N GLY A 3 -8.45 -13.16 2.39
CA GLY A 3 -8.10 -11.73 2.35
C GLY A 3 -6.63 -11.54 2.00
N GLY A 4 -6.36 -10.72 0.97
CA GLY A 4 -5.01 -10.31 0.59
C GLY A 4 -4.73 -8.89 1.07
N SER A 5 -3.63 -8.68 1.79
CA SER A 5 -3.22 -7.39 2.36
C SER A 5 -4.39 -6.63 3.02
N PRO A 6 -5.07 -7.23 4.02
CA PRO A 6 -6.29 -6.64 4.60
C PRO A 6 -5.97 -5.44 5.50
N VAL A 7 -6.42 -4.24 5.11
CA VAL A 7 -6.44 -3.07 6.00
C VAL A 7 -7.36 -3.38 7.17
N THR A 8 -6.80 -3.39 8.39
CA THR A 8 -7.54 -3.78 9.61
C THR A 8 -7.50 -2.67 10.65
N SER A 9 -6.37 -1.97 10.83
CA SER A 9 -6.26 -0.82 11.72
C SER A 9 -5.40 0.27 11.09
N ILE A 10 -6.05 1.34 10.61
CA ILE A 10 -5.40 2.37 9.79
C ILE A 10 -4.17 2.95 10.49
N ALA A 11 -4.25 3.10 11.81
CA ALA A 11 -3.15 3.57 12.64
C ALA A 11 -1.96 2.60 12.63
N LEU A 12 -2.22 1.31 12.84
CA LEU A 12 -1.20 0.26 12.84
C LEU A 12 -0.55 0.10 11.46
N GLU A 13 -1.35 0.09 10.39
CA GLU A 13 -0.82 0.02 9.03
C GLU A 13 0.07 1.22 8.69
N ASN A 14 -0.32 2.43 9.09
CA ASN A 14 0.52 3.60 8.86
C ASN A 14 1.78 3.59 9.72
N ASN A 15 1.71 3.12 10.96
CA ASN A 15 2.86 3.03 11.84
C ASN A 15 3.90 2.02 11.33
N THR A 16 3.45 0.83 10.92
CA THR A 16 4.33 -0.28 10.53
C THR A 16 5.07 -0.04 9.21
N LYS A 17 4.69 0.98 8.42
CA LYS A 17 5.41 1.39 7.20
C LYS A 17 6.88 1.64 7.42
N ILE A 18 7.24 2.35 8.49
CA ILE A 18 8.64 2.70 8.76
C ILE A 18 9.44 1.46 9.17
N ILE A 19 8.81 0.59 9.97
CA ILE A 19 9.40 -0.70 10.37
C ILE A 19 9.65 -1.55 9.12
N MET A 20 8.68 -1.61 8.20
CA MET A 20 8.79 -2.37 6.97
C MET A 20 9.84 -1.78 6.02
N ALA A 21 9.89 -0.46 5.89
CA ALA A 21 10.91 0.24 5.10
C ALA A 21 12.32 -0.07 5.61
N HIS A 22 12.51 -0.14 6.93
CA HIS A 22 13.77 -0.59 7.53
C HIS A 22 14.09 -2.04 7.20
N ARG A 23 13.13 -2.98 7.37
CA ARG A 23 13.34 -4.41 7.04
C ARG A 23 13.65 -4.66 5.56
N LEU A 24 13.17 -3.80 4.68
CA LEU A 24 13.47 -3.82 3.24
C LEU A 24 14.73 -3.03 2.87
N THR A 25 15.48 -2.52 3.86
CA THR A 25 16.72 -1.75 3.65
C THR A 25 16.51 -0.47 2.81
N LEU A 26 15.31 0.12 2.88
CA LEU A 26 15.03 1.41 2.24
C LEU A 26 15.53 2.60 3.07
N ILE A 27 15.68 2.39 4.38
CA ILE A 27 16.27 3.35 5.32
C ILE A 27 17.38 2.68 6.12
N SER A 28 18.36 3.46 6.55
CA SER A 28 19.52 2.94 7.30
C SER A 28 19.16 2.55 8.74
N ASP A 29 19.92 1.61 9.32
CA ASP A 29 19.79 1.22 10.73
C ASP A 29 19.93 2.43 11.68
N SER A 30 20.89 3.31 11.40
CA SER A 30 21.11 4.52 12.21
C SER A 30 19.90 5.44 12.23
N LEU A 31 19.30 5.67 11.06
CA LEU A 31 18.12 6.53 10.94
C LEU A 31 16.88 5.88 11.58
N TYR A 32 16.73 4.56 11.41
CA TYR A 32 15.65 3.82 12.03
C TYR A 32 15.73 3.82 13.56
N GLU A 33 16.90 3.56 14.15
CA GLU A 33 17.06 3.58 15.61
C GLU A 33 16.90 5.01 16.17
N GLU A 34 17.37 6.05 15.47
CA GLU A 34 17.09 7.44 15.86
C GLU A 34 15.59 7.74 15.86
N ALA A 35 14.87 7.35 14.80
CA ALA A 35 13.42 7.53 14.71
C ALA A 35 12.70 6.72 15.81
N LYS A 36 13.11 5.48 16.04
CA LYS A 36 12.50 4.59 17.04
C LYS A 36 12.70 5.12 18.47
N GLU A 37 13.89 5.60 18.82
CA GLU A 37 14.15 6.19 20.13
C GLU A 37 13.41 7.52 20.30
N SER A 38 13.53 8.42 19.31
CA SER A 38 12.95 9.76 19.42
C SER A 38 11.43 9.77 19.30
N CYS A 39 10.81 8.85 18.56
CA CYS A 39 9.36 8.72 18.39
C CYS A 39 8.73 7.63 19.27
N GLU A 40 9.49 7.02 20.20
CA GLU A 40 9.00 5.97 21.11
C GLU A 40 8.38 4.76 20.38
N GLY A 41 8.89 4.44 19.19
CA GLY A 41 8.38 3.35 18.35
C GLY A 41 7.01 3.60 17.70
N TRP A 42 6.46 4.83 17.81
CA TRP A 42 5.20 5.22 17.19
C TRP A 42 5.39 6.45 16.28
N TYR A 43 5.20 6.26 14.98
CA TYR A 43 5.62 7.17 13.93
C TYR A 43 4.48 7.97 13.29
N ILE A 44 3.26 7.84 13.80
CA ILE A 44 2.10 8.61 13.34
C ILE A 44 1.64 9.58 14.42
N ASP A 45 1.01 10.69 14.02
CA ASP A 45 0.45 11.70 14.92
C ASP A 45 1.42 12.15 16.03
N VAL A 46 2.71 12.24 15.69
CA VAL A 46 3.79 12.54 16.63
C VAL A 46 3.71 13.98 17.15
N ASN A 47 4.25 14.21 18.34
CA ASN A 47 4.31 15.55 18.91
C ASN A 47 5.14 16.49 18.01
N PRO A 48 4.56 17.57 17.44
CA PRO A 48 5.29 18.48 16.55
C PRO A 48 6.42 19.24 17.25
N SER A 49 6.41 19.32 18.58
CA SER A 49 7.50 19.93 19.36
C SER A 49 8.71 19.01 19.53
N ASN A 50 8.57 17.70 19.25
CA ASN A 50 9.68 16.75 19.29
C ASN A 50 10.49 16.86 17.99
N THR A 51 11.39 17.84 17.95
CA THR A 51 12.17 18.18 16.76
C THR A 51 13.06 17.03 16.27
N LYS A 52 13.53 16.16 17.18
CA LYS A 52 14.31 14.97 16.80
C LYS A 52 13.46 13.97 16.01
N CYS A 53 12.31 13.60 16.56
CA CYS A 53 11.37 12.69 15.89
C CYS A 53 10.90 13.26 14.55
N VAL A 54 10.44 14.51 14.54
CA VAL A 54 9.96 15.16 13.30
C VAL A 54 11.05 15.21 12.23
N LYS A 55 12.29 15.50 12.60
CA LYS A 55 13.42 15.52 11.65
C LYS A 55 13.73 14.14 11.10
N ALA A 56 13.79 13.11 11.96
CA ALA A 56 14.04 11.74 11.52
C ALA A 56 12.92 11.25 10.58
N LEU A 57 11.66 11.53 10.90
CA LEU A 57 10.52 11.20 10.04
C LEU A 57 10.54 11.95 8.71
N GLN A 58 10.97 13.22 8.69
CA GLN A 58 11.12 13.97 7.45
C GLN A 58 12.19 13.35 6.54
N GLU A 59 13.33 12.95 7.10
CA GLU A 59 14.39 12.29 6.35
C GLU A 59 13.92 10.93 5.79
N ILE A 60 13.16 10.16 6.58
CA ILE A 60 12.53 8.92 6.12
C ILE A 60 11.53 9.19 4.98
N ASP A 61 10.67 10.21 5.10
CA ASP A 61 9.70 10.58 4.05
C ASP A 61 10.40 10.97 2.74
N GLU A 62 11.50 11.71 2.83
CA GLU A 62 12.33 12.06 1.68
C GLU A 62 12.93 10.82 0.98
N LEU A 63 13.43 9.85 1.75
CA LEU A 63 13.94 8.58 1.21
C LEU A 63 12.86 7.71 0.56
N LEU A 64 11.62 7.77 1.07
CA LEU A 64 10.50 6.96 0.58
C LEU A 64 9.67 7.67 -0.51
N THR A 65 9.93 8.95 -0.80
CA THR A 65 9.12 9.79 -1.70
C THR A 65 8.93 9.15 -3.09
N ASP A 66 9.98 8.57 -3.65
CA ASP A 66 9.97 7.98 -5.00
C ASP A 66 9.77 6.45 -4.99
N ILE A 67 9.42 5.85 -3.85
CA ILE A 67 9.15 4.43 -3.72
C ILE A 67 7.67 4.14 -3.98
N ASN A 68 7.39 3.11 -4.77
CA ASN A 68 6.02 2.60 -4.90
C ASN A 68 5.63 1.84 -3.63
N VAL A 69 4.88 2.49 -2.76
CA VAL A 69 4.47 1.90 -1.47
C VAL A 69 3.59 0.65 -1.60
N ALA A 70 2.92 0.42 -2.73
CA ALA A 70 2.10 -0.78 -2.92
C ALA A 70 2.92 -2.01 -3.32
N ASN A 71 4.12 -1.80 -3.89
CA ASN A 71 5.11 -2.84 -4.13
C ASN A 71 6.45 -2.15 -4.39
N VAL A 72 7.40 -2.26 -3.46
CA VAL A 72 8.65 -1.49 -3.50
C VAL A 72 9.58 -1.87 -4.67
N LEU A 73 9.35 -3.02 -5.31
CA LEU A 73 10.11 -3.47 -6.48
C LEU A 73 9.54 -2.90 -7.80
N ASP A 74 8.31 -2.38 -7.76
CA ASP A 74 7.70 -1.74 -8.91
C ASP A 74 8.15 -0.27 -8.99
N PRO A 75 8.27 0.30 -10.21
CA PRO A 75 8.56 1.71 -10.36
C PRO A 75 7.42 2.54 -9.78
N ASN A 76 7.78 3.65 -9.15
CA ASN A 76 6.81 4.69 -8.83
C ASN A 76 6.46 5.46 -10.11
N CYS A 77 5.21 5.36 -10.53
CA CYS A 77 4.78 5.97 -11.77
C CYS A 77 3.64 6.95 -11.57
N GLU A 78 3.59 7.93 -12.46
CA GLU A 78 2.42 8.76 -12.60
C GLU A 78 1.18 7.96 -12.99
N ARG A 79 0.05 8.36 -12.42
CA ARG A 79 -1.24 7.81 -12.76
C ARG A 79 -1.68 8.29 -14.15
N LEU A 80 -1.70 7.37 -15.11
CA LEU A 80 -2.23 7.63 -16.44
C LEU A 80 -3.76 7.85 -16.36
N SER A 81 -4.23 8.90 -17.01
CA SER A 81 -5.67 9.15 -17.20
C SER A 81 -5.99 9.14 -18.70
N PRO A 82 -7.05 8.45 -19.13
CA PRO A 82 -7.52 8.47 -20.51
C PRO A 82 -8.10 9.85 -20.92
N LYS A 83 -8.28 10.77 -19.97
CA LYS A 83 -8.79 12.12 -20.23
C LYS A 83 -7.65 13.16 -20.21
N PRO A 84 -7.43 13.92 -21.30
CA PRO A 84 -6.32 14.89 -21.42
C PRO A 84 -6.26 15.96 -20.34
N ASN A 85 -7.39 16.30 -19.70
CA ASN A 85 -7.54 17.39 -18.74
C ASN A 85 -7.87 16.92 -17.31
N ASP A 86 -7.61 15.66 -16.96
CA ASP A 86 -7.81 15.21 -15.58
C ASP A 86 -6.69 15.77 -14.67
N THR A 87 -6.92 16.99 -14.16
CA THR A 87 -6.05 17.68 -13.19
C THR A 87 -5.85 16.92 -11.88
N ARG A 88 -6.48 15.75 -11.68
CA ARG A 88 -6.35 14.94 -10.47
C ARG A 88 -5.16 13.97 -10.51
N SER A 89 -4.68 13.54 -11.68
CA SER A 89 -3.37 12.87 -11.77
C SER A 89 -2.23 13.78 -11.31
N ARG A 90 -2.39 15.11 -11.50
CA ARG A 90 -1.46 16.13 -11.00
C ARG A 90 -1.59 16.43 -9.50
N ARG A 91 -2.65 15.99 -8.82
CA ARG A 91 -2.92 16.39 -7.41
C ARG A 91 -2.22 15.53 -6.37
N VAL A 92 -1.75 14.33 -6.72
CA VAL A 92 -0.88 13.54 -5.82
C VAL A 92 0.49 14.23 -5.66
N LEU A 93 0.87 15.09 -6.61
CA LEU A 93 2.09 15.90 -6.58
C LEU A 93 1.95 17.27 -5.88
N LYS A 94 0.81 17.61 -5.26
CA LYS A 94 0.64 18.90 -4.57
C LYS A 94 1.35 19.00 -3.20
N GLY A 95 2.41 18.22 -3.00
CA GLY A 95 3.34 18.33 -1.87
C GLY A 95 4.65 19.04 -2.21
N LYS A 96 5.13 19.02 -3.45
CA LYS A 96 6.41 19.64 -3.80
C LYS A 96 6.37 20.16 -5.25
N GLU A 97 6.20 21.47 -5.43
CA GLU A 97 6.70 22.14 -6.64
C GLU A 97 8.22 22.06 -6.63
N THR A 98 8.74 20.92 -7.06
CA THR A 98 10.14 20.83 -7.48
C THR A 98 10.13 20.98 -8.98
N ASN A 99 10.85 21.98 -9.48
CA ASN A 99 11.13 22.21 -10.89
C ASN A 99 12.01 21.08 -11.46
N PHE A 100 11.51 19.83 -11.45
CA PHE A 100 12.11 18.76 -12.22
C PHE A 100 11.58 18.87 -13.64
N GLN A 101 12.36 19.57 -14.47
CA GLN A 101 12.34 19.36 -15.91
C GLN A 101 12.76 17.92 -16.18
N TRP A 102 11.80 16.98 -16.14
CA TRP A 102 11.99 15.70 -16.78
C TRP A 102 12.12 15.97 -18.28
N GLN A 103 13.36 16.04 -18.75
CA GLN A 103 13.64 15.69 -20.13
C GLN A 103 13.10 14.28 -20.29
N PHE A 104 11.89 14.18 -20.85
CA PHE A 104 11.32 12.95 -21.39
C PHE A 104 12.27 12.48 -22.49
N GLN A 105 13.39 11.86 -22.09
CA GLN A 105 14.19 11.07 -23.00
C GLN A 105 13.29 9.92 -23.43
N LYS A 106 12.84 10.03 -24.68
CA LYS A 106 12.22 9.00 -25.49
C LYS A 106 12.91 7.66 -25.26
N GLN A 107 12.45 6.89 -24.29
CA GLN A 107 12.74 5.47 -24.21
C GLN A 107 11.44 4.73 -24.39
N HIS A 108 11.16 4.40 -25.65
CA HIS A 108 10.02 3.61 -26.11
C HIS A 108 9.94 2.21 -25.46
N HIS A 109 10.93 1.80 -24.66
CA HIS A 109 11.01 0.53 -23.96
C HIS A 109 10.44 0.55 -22.52
N GLN A 110 10.12 1.72 -21.93
CA GLN A 110 9.66 1.82 -20.53
C GLN A 110 8.13 1.78 -20.32
N LYS A 111 7.32 1.75 -21.39
CA LYS A 111 5.84 1.78 -21.27
C LYS A 111 5.25 0.51 -20.60
N TRP A 112 5.92 -0.61 -20.69
CA TRP A 112 5.44 -1.91 -20.18
C TRP A 112 5.81 -2.19 -18.73
N TRP A 113 6.78 -1.46 -18.17
CA TRP A 113 7.26 -1.68 -16.81
C TRP A 113 6.26 -1.13 -15.77
N CYS A 114 5.46 -0.12 -16.13
CA CYS A 114 4.58 0.50 -15.17
C CYS A 114 3.18 -0.15 -15.08
N LYS A 115 2.74 -0.50 -13.87
CA LYS A 115 1.35 -0.95 -13.60
C LYS A 115 0.27 0.04 -14.04
N SER A 116 0.57 1.34 -14.09
CA SER A 116 -0.39 2.36 -14.57
C SER A 116 -0.81 2.14 -16.04
N TYR A 117 0.06 1.52 -16.85
CA TYR A 117 -0.26 1.14 -18.23
C TYR A 117 -1.26 -0.01 -18.28
N VAL A 118 -1.11 -1.02 -17.41
CA VAL A 118 -2.07 -2.12 -17.30
C VAL A 118 -3.46 -1.58 -16.93
N TYR A 119 -3.56 -0.64 -16.00
CA TYR A 119 -4.84 -0.01 -15.66
C TYR A 119 -5.45 0.78 -16.82
N LEU A 120 -4.64 1.44 -17.64
CA LEU A 120 -5.10 2.11 -18.85
C LEU A 120 -5.65 1.10 -19.88
N LEU A 121 -4.94 -0.01 -20.09
CA LEU A 121 -5.41 -1.08 -20.98
C LEU A 121 -6.72 -1.69 -20.49
N SER A 122 -6.83 -1.98 -19.18
CA SER A 122 -8.07 -2.46 -18.57
C SER A 122 -9.21 -1.45 -18.74
N TYR A 123 -8.93 -0.15 -18.61
CA TYR A 123 -9.92 0.89 -18.87
C TYR A 123 -10.37 0.89 -20.33
N ILE A 124 -9.44 0.85 -21.29
CA ILE A 124 -9.77 0.83 -22.72
C ILE A 124 -10.61 -0.42 -23.06
N TRP A 125 -10.15 -1.59 -22.61
CA TRP A 125 -10.85 -2.86 -22.82
C TRP A 125 -12.26 -2.84 -22.23
N ALA A 126 -12.42 -2.44 -20.97
CA ALA A 126 -13.73 -2.42 -20.30
C ALA A 126 -14.70 -1.36 -20.88
N ASN A 127 -14.20 -0.39 -21.64
CA ASN A 127 -14.99 0.65 -22.30
C ASN A 127 -15.17 0.42 -23.81
N ASP A 128 -14.67 -0.70 -24.36
CA ASP A 128 -14.97 -1.11 -25.73
C ASP A 128 -16.44 -1.54 -25.85
N GLU A 129 -17.15 -1.04 -26.87
CA GLU A 129 -18.59 -1.28 -27.05
C GLU A 129 -18.91 -2.77 -27.21
N LYS A 130 -18.06 -3.54 -27.91
CA LYS A 130 -18.26 -4.98 -28.10
C LYS A 130 -18.05 -5.74 -26.80
N VAL A 131 -17.07 -5.31 -25.99
CA VAL A 131 -16.86 -5.87 -24.65
C VAL A 131 -18.06 -5.57 -23.75
N GLN A 132 -18.58 -4.35 -23.78
CA GLN A 132 -19.77 -3.97 -23.00
C GLN A 132 -21.02 -4.74 -23.45
N GLU A 133 -21.23 -4.92 -24.75
CA GLU A 133 -22.32 -5.72 -25.30
C GLU A 133 -22.21 -7.19 -24.86
N ALA A 134 -21.01 -7.77 -24.97
CA ALA A 134 -20.73 -9.15 -24.55
C ALA A 134 -20.90 -9.36 -23.03
N LEU A 135 -20.59 -8.35 -22.23
CA LEU A 135 -20.82 -8.35 -20.77
C LEU A 135 -22.24 -7.89 -20.38
N HIS A 136 -23.10 -7.61 -21.37
CA HIS A 136 -24.48 -7.15 -21.17
C HIS A 136 -24.62 -5.91 -20.27
N VAL A 137 -23.68 -4.97 -20.39
CA VAL A 137 -23.69 -3.69 -19.66
C VAL A 137 -24.84 -2.82 -20.17
N ARG A 138 -25.81 -2.51 -19.31
CA ARG A 138 -27.06 -1.81 -19.69
C ARG A 138 -26.94 -0.29 -19.79
N GLU A 139 -26.07 0.33 -19.01
CA GLU A 139 -25.87 1.78 -18.98
C GLU A 139 -24.44 2.10 -18.50
N VAL A 140 -23.69 2.92 -19.23
CA VAL A 140 -22.37 3.39 -18.79
C VAL A 140 -22.56 4.48 -17.75
N LEU A 141 -22.77 4.08 -16.50
CA LEU A 141 -22.70 5.00 -15.37
C LEU A 141 -21.30 5.61 -15.34
N LYS A 142 -21.17 6.89 -15.73
CA LYS A 142 -19.95 7.66 -15.47
C LYS A 142 -19.72 7.60 -13.97
N SER A 143 -18.69 6.88 -13.53
CA SER A 143 -18.41 6.74 -12.10
C SER A 143 -18.34 8.14 -11.47
N LYS A 144 -19.31 8.49 -10.64
CA LYS A 144 -19.10 9.53 -9.65
C LYS A 144 -18.12 8.92 -8.67
N ARG A 145 -16.92 9.50 -8.56
CA ARG A 145 -16.03 9.16 -7.45
C ARG A 145 -16.68 9.76 -6.21
N ASP A 146 -17.57 9.01 -5.60
CA ASP A 146 -18.09 9.35 -4.28
C ASP A 146 -16.92 9.30 -3.32
N ILE A 147 -16.73 10.39 -2.58
CA ILE A 147 -15.74 10.44 -1.50
C ILE A 147 -16.32 9.55 -0.40
N TYR A 148 -15.87 8.30 -0.35
CA TYR A 148 -16.24 7.39 0.71
C TYR A 148 -15.67 7.93 2.03
N ASN A 149 -16.56 8.17 3.00
CA ASN A 149 -16.15 8.52 4.35
C ASN A 149 -15.96 7.23 5.14
N LYS A 150 -14.76 7.02 5.68
CA LYS A 150 -14.46 5.85 6.51
C LYS A 150 -15.03 6.10 7.91
N ASP A 151 -16.00 5.28 8.29
CA ASP A 151 -16.63 5.29 9.60
C ASP A 151 -15.95 4.33 10.60
N ILE A 152 -15.29 3.30 10.08
CA ILE A 152 -14.50 2.33 10.87
C ILE A 152 -13.02 2.49 10.54
N SER A 153 -12.23 2.89 11.53
CA SER A 153 -10.77 3.04 11.42
C SER A 153 -9.99 1.84 11.97
N ASP A 154 -10.62 1.05 12.82
CA ASP A 154 -10.06 -0.14 13.46
C ASP A 154 -11.11 -1.25 13.48
N ALA A 155 -10.76 -2.38 12.91
CA ALA A 155 -11.61 -3.55 12.77
C ALA A 155 -11.10 -4.76 13.57
N ILE A 156 -10.10 -4.60 14.44
CA ILE A 156 -9.49 -5.71 15.21
C ILE A 156 -10.55 -6.39 16.10
N ASP A 157 -11.41 -5.64 16.76
CA ASP A 157 -12.49 -6.19 17.59
C ASP A 157 -13.51 -7.01 16.78
N TYR A 158 -13.76 -6.61 15.53
CA TYR A 158 -14.60 -7.40 14.62
C TYR A 158 -13.91 -8.71 14.26
N GLN A 159 -12.60 -8.68 13.95
CA GLN A 159 -11.85 -9.91 13.69
C GLN A 159 -11.87 -10.83 14.92
N LYS A 160 -11.69 -10.28 16.12
CA LYS A 160 -11.81 -11.01 17.39
C LYS A 160 -13.18 -11.67 17.55
N ASN A 161 -14.27 -10.97 17.26
CA ASN A 161 -15.61 -11.58 17.30
C ASN A 161 -15.76 -12.73 16.30
N LEU A 162 -15.18 -12.62 15.10
CA LEU A 162 -15.24 -13.68 14.09
C LEU A 162 -14.50 -14.96 14.53
N THR A 163 -13.50 -14.86 15.42
CA THR A 163 -12.82 -16.04 15.99
C THR A 163 -13.73 -16.96 16.80
N GLN A 164 -14.90 -16.47 17.24
CA GLN A 164 -15.89 -17.26 17.98
C GLN A 164 -16.82 -18.07 17.07
N THR A 165 -16.65 -17.95 15.75
CA THR A 165 -17.48 -18.63 14.75
C THR A 165 -16.75 -19.80 14.11
N ASN A 166 -17.46 -20.61 13.32
CA ASN A 166 -16.86 -21.70 12.54
C ASN A 166 -16.24 -21.25 11.21
N LEU A 167 -15.97 -19.94 11.05
CA LEU A 167 -15.40 -19.40 9.82
C LEU A 167 -13.92 -19.78 9.70
N LYS A 168 -13.57 -20.34 8.54
CA LYS A 168 -12.17 -20.51 8.14
C LYS A 168 -11.72 -19.25 7.41
N VAL A 169 -10.62 -18.66 7.87
CA VAL A 169 -10.05 -17.44 7.31
C VAL A 169 -8.61 -17.70 6.89
N LEU A 170 -8.27 -17.30 5.66
CA LEU A 170 -6.90 -17.22 5.17
C LEU A 170 -6.58 -15.75 4.94
N LEU A 171 -5.58 -15.24 5.63
CA LEU A 171 -5.00 -13.92 5.40
C LEU A 171 -3.61 -14.10 4.82
N TYR A 172 -3.28 -13.36 3.77
CA TYR A 172 -1.95 -13.34 3.18
C TYR A 172 -1.57 -11.91 2.84
N ASN A 173 -0.28 -11.60 2.90
CA ASN A 173 0.25 -10.27 2.58
C ASN A 173 1.38 -10.42 1.56
N GLY A 174 1.53 -9.40 0.70
CA GLY A 174 2.76 -9.26 -0.07
C GLY A 174 3.88 -8.80 0.85
N ASP A 175 5.03 -9.47 0.80
CA ASP A 175 6.22 -9.13 1.59
C ASP A 175 6.95 -7.87 1.09
N HIS A 176 6.51 -7.28 -0.02
CA HIS A 176 7.02 -6.00 -0.55
C HIS A 176 5.96 -4.88 -0.50
N ASP A 177 4.84 -5.10 0.20
CA ASP A 177 3.76 -4.13 0.41
C ASP A 177 4.05 -3.24 1.63
N LEU A 178 4.27 -1.94 1.41
CA LEU A 178 4.37 -0.95 2.50
C LEU A 178 2.99 -0.42 2.91
N VAL A 179 1.96 -0.48 2.06
CA VAL A 179 0.62 0.02 2.41
C VAL A 179 -0.01 -0.81 3.50
N VAL A 180 0.05 -2.14 3.36
CA VAL A 180 -0.44 -3.10 4.36
C VAL A 180 0.64 -4.15 4.61
N SER A 181 1.66 -3.75 5.36
CA SER A 181 2.78 -4.63 5.69
C SER A 181 2.31 -5.89 6.41
N HIS A 182 2.99 -7.02 6.15
CA HIS A 182 2.78 -8.26 6.92
C HIS A 182 2.97 -8.04 8.42
N ILE A 183 3.83 -7.08 8.81
CA ILE A 183 4.08 -6.70 10.20
C ILE A 183 2.79 -6.21 10.86
N SER A 184 1.98 -5.38 10.19
CA SER A 184 0.67 -4.95 10.73
C SER A 184 -0.22 -6.16 10.98
N THR A 185 -0.33 -7.04 9.98
CA THR A 185 -1.19 -8.22 10.04
C THR A 185 -0.78 -9.18 11.15
N GLU A 186 0.51 -9.51 11.25
CA GLU A 186 1.04 -10.33 12.34
C GLU A 186 0.83 -9.67 13.71
N THR A 187 1.05 -8.35 13.81
CA THR A 187 0.91 -7.62 15.08
C THR A 187 -0.50 -7.72 15.63
N TRP A 188 -1.53 -7.42 14.83
CA TRP A 188 -2.91 -7.48 15.33
C TRP A 188 -3.40 -8.91 15.52
N ILE A 189 -2.99 -9.87 14.68
CA ILE A 189 -3.30 -11.30 14.91
C ILE A 189 -2.73 -11.74 16.26
N GLY A 190 -1.53 -11.27 16.62
CA GLY A 190 -0.92 -11.54 17.93
C GLY A 190 -1.77 -11.08 19.12
N THR A 191 -2.57 -10.02 18.97
CA THR A 191 -3.47 -9.51 20.02
C THR A 191 -4.70 -10.40 20.25
N LEU A 192 -5.00 -11.31 19.32
CA LEU A 192 -6.14 -12.22 19.44
C LEU A 192 -5.87 -13.39 20.40
N HIS A 193 -4.59 -13.65 20.71
CA HIS A 193 -4.17 -14.76 21.57
C HIS A 193 -4.73 -16.14 21.14
N LEU A 194 -4.73 -16.39 19.82
CA LEU A 194 -5.14 -17.67 19.26
C LEU A 194 -4.11 -18.77 19.55
N THR A 195 -4.57 -20.03 19.55
CA THR A 195 -3.66 -21.17 19.65
C THR A 195 -2.94 -21.38 18.32
N VAL A 196 -1.61 -21.50 18.38
CA VAL A 196 -0.79 -21.84 17.21
C VAL A 196 -0.87 -23.34 16.99
N GLU A 197 -1.54 -23.74 15.91
CA GLU A 197 -1.62 -25.16 15.49
C GLU A 197 -0.35 -25.59 14.76
N ASP A 198 0.11 -24.77 13.81
CA ASP A 198 1.33 -24.98 13.05
C ASP A 198 2.30 -23.80 13.26
N PRO A 199 3.58 -24.04 13.61
CA PRO A 199 4.57 -22.98 13.72
C PRO A 199 4.91 -22.39 12.34
N TRP A 200 5.53 -21.20 12.35
CA TRP A 200 5.98 -20.51 11.14
C TRP A 200 6.86 -21.43 10.28
N ARG A 201 6.52 -21.56 9.00
CA ARG A 201 7.20 -22.43 8.05
C ARG A 201 7.03 -21.93 6.62
N PRO A 202 7.98 -22.24 5.73
CA PRO A 202 7.82 -21.90 4.33
C PRO A 202 6.67 -22.69 3.68
N TRP A 203 6.12 -22.13 2.62
CA TRP A 203 5.26 -22.81 1.66
C TRP A 203 5.90 -22.81 0.27
N PHE A 204 5.55 -23.81 -0.55
CA PHE A 204 6.27 -24.11 -1.78
C PHE A 204 5.34 -24.14 -3.00
N VAL A 205 5.87 -23.67 -4.12
CA VAL A 205 5.27 -23.82 -5.46
C VAL A 205 6.36 -24.34 -6.39
N ASP A 206 6.07 -25.43 -7.11
CA ASP A 206 7.01 -26.06 -8.05
C ASP A 206 8.41 -26.34 -7.46
N GLY A 207 8.46 -26.71 -6.17
CA GLY A 207 9.69 -27.02 -5.45
C GLY A 207 10.53 -25.81 -5.03
N GLN A 208 10.03 -24.58 -5.21
CA GLN A 208 10.65 -23.34 -4.74
C GLN A 208 9.90 -22.77 -3.55
N VAL A 209 10.62 -22.13 -2.62
CA VAL A 209 10.01 -21.39 -1.52
C VAL A 209 9.27 -20.19 -2.12
N ALA A 210 7.96 -20.12 -1.89
CA ALA A 210 7.11 -19.04 -2.38
C ALA A 210 6.80 -18.00 -1.28
N GLY A 211 7.03 -18.38 -0.01
CA GLY A 211 6.98 -17.53 1.18
C GLY A 211 6.93 -18.38 2.43
#